data_AF-A0A9D8Z6B7-F1
#
_entry.id   AF-A0A9D8Z6B7-F1
#
_cell.length_a   1.000
_cell.length_b   1.000
_cell.length_c   1.000
_cell.angle_alpha   90.00
_cell.angle_beta   90.00
_cell.angle_gamma   90.00
#
_symmetry.space_group_name_H-M   'P 1'
#
loop_
_entity.id
_entity.type
_entity.pdbx_description
1 polymer ?
#
loop_
_entity_poly.entity_id
_entity_poly.type
_entity_poly.pdbx_seq_one_letter_code
_entity_poly.pdbx_strand_id
1 'polypeptide(L)'
;MTVRHTTNAPLSLGAFVHNALSAAAHAVTSVWFAAEDLYARVQYRRGIREMLELDDHMLCDMGVTRGDVLRASNLPLHESAGEELRRISRSHMLR
;
A
#
# COMPACT_ATOMS: atom_id res chain seq x y z
N MET A 1 31.11 -10.63 52.31
CA MET A 1 30.86 -9.62 51.27
C MET A 1 31.53 -10.12 49.99
N THR A 2 30.76 -10.66 49.04
CA THR A 2 31.29 -11.25 47.80
C THR A 2 30.79 -10.42 46.63
N VAL A 3 31.67 -9.57 46.10
CA VAL A 3 31.39 -8.74 44.93
C VAL A 3 31.38 -9.64 43.70
N ARG A 4 30.19 -9.94 43.15
CA ARG A 4 30.07 -10.61 41.86
C ARG A 4 30.41 -9.59 40.77
N HIS A 5 31.54 -9.81 40.11
CA HIS A 5 31.88 -9.13 38.86
C HIS A 5 30.81 -9.45 37.80
N THR A 6 30.02 -8.46 37.42
CA THR A 6 29.21 -8.51 36.21
C THR A 6 30.17 -8.40 35.03
N THR A 7 30.48 -9.52 34.39
CA THR A 7 31.21 -9.55 33.12
C THR A 7 30.34 -8.93 32.03
N ASN A 8 30.47 -7.61 31.86
CA ASN A 8 30.03 -6.91 30.67
C ASN A 8 30.98 -7.31 29.53
N ALA A 9 30.65 -8.38 28.81
CA ALA A 9 31.37 -8.72 27.59
C ALA A 9 31.17 -7.57 26.58
N PRO A 10 32.25 -6.93 26.08
CA PRO A 10 32.11 -5.93 25.03
C PRO A 10 31.58 -6.64 23.79
N LEU A 11 30.45 -6.17 23.27
CA LEU A 11 29.91 -6.61 21.98
C LEU A 11 31.04 -6.51 20.95
N SER A 12 31.40 -7.64 20.35
CA SER A 12 32.51 -7.68 19.40
C SER A 12 32.19 -6.79 18.20
N LEU A 13 33.21 -6.09 17.67
CA LEU A 13 33.08 -5.24 16.49
C LEU A 13 32.37 -5.95 15.33
N GLY A 14 32.58 -7.27 15.20
CA GLY A 14 31.93 -8.11 14.20
C GLY A 14 30.41 -8.27 14.38
N ALA A 15 29.91 -8.34 15.61
CA ALA A 15 28.47 -8.44 15.89
C ALA A 15 27.73 -7.15 15.52
N PHE A 16 28.36 -5.99 15.76
CA PHE A 16 27.80 -4.70 15.37
C PHE A 16 27.73 -4.53 13.85
N VAL A 17 28.81 -4.89 13.14
CA VAL A 17 28.87 -4.81 11.66
C VAL A 17 27.84 -5.74 11.02
N HIS A 18 27.67 -6.96 11.53
CA HIS A 18 26.68 -7.90 11.01
C HIS A 18 25.23 -7.42 11.20
N ASN A 19 24.93 -6.83 12.37
CA ASN A 19 23.61 -6.29 12.66
C ASN A 19 23.30 -5.03 11.82
N ALA A 20 24.28 -4.15 11.61
CA ALA A 20 24.10 -2.97 10.77
C ALA A 20 23.89 -3.34 9.30
N LEU A 21 24.65 -4.31 8.78
CA LEU A 21 24.54 -4.76 7.39
C LEU A 21 23.19 -5.46 7.11
N SER A 22 22.73 -6.31 8.02
CA SER A 22 21.42 -6.97 7.90
C SER A 22 20.27 -5.98 7.99
N ALA A 23 20.32 -5.01 8.91
CA ALA A 23 19.32 -3.95 9.00
C ALA A 23 19.24 -3.11 7.72
N ALA A 24 20.39 -2.76 7.13
CA ALA A 24 20.44 -2.03 5.86
C ALA A 24 19.87 -2.87 4.70
N ALA A 25 20.15 -4.17 4.64
CA ALA A 25 19.61 -5.06 3.62
C ALA A 25 18.08 -5.19 3.72
N HIS A 26 17.52 -5.30 4.94
CA HIS A 26 16.08 -5.31 5.17
C HIS A 26 15.42 -3.96 4.83
N ALA A 27 16.08 -2.84 5.13
CA ALA A 27 15.59 -1.52 4.76
C ALA A 27 15.50 -1.36 3.23
N VAL A 28 16.57 -1.71 2.50
CA VAL A 28 16.61 -1.61 1.03
C VAL A 28 15.51 -2.46 0.37
N THR A 29 15.34 -3.70 0.83
CA THR A 29 14.29 -4.59 0.31
C THR A 29 12.89 -4.04 0.60
N SER A 30 12.63 -3.58 1.82
CA SER A 30 11.33 -3.01 2.21
C SER A 30 10.97 -1.74 1.41
N VAL A 31 11.95 -0.89 1.10
CA VAL A 31 11.77 0.32 0.30
C VAL A 31 11.44 -0.05 -1.16
N TRP A 32 12.10 -1.06 -1.72
CA TRP A 32 11.81 -1.53 -3.07
C TRP A 32 10.38 -2.05 -3.20
N PHE A 33 9.94 -2.92 -2.28
CA PHE A 33 8.56 -3.44 -2.28
C PHE A 33 7.51 -2.33 -2.05
N ALA A 34 7.81 -1.35 -1.19
CA ALA A 34 6.93 -0.21 -0.99
C ALA A 34 6.81 0.67 -2.24
N ALA A 35 7.90 0.84 -3.00
CA ALA A 35 7.89 1.60 -4.24
C ALA A 35 7.05 0.90 -5.33
N GLU A 36 7.16 -0.42 -5.46
CA GLU A 36 6.34 -1.21 -6.39
C GLU A 36 4.84 -1.13 -6.04
N ASP A 37 4.49 -1.24 -4.76
CA ASP A 37 3.10 -1.13 -4.29
C ASP A 37 2.53 0.27 -4.54
N LEU A 38 3.30 1.32 -4.25
CA LEU A 38 2.91 2.69 -4.55
C LEU A 38 2.72 2.93 -6.05
N TYR A 39 3.63 2.41 -6.88
CA TYR A 39 3.54 2.53 -8.34
C TYR A 39 2.27 1.86 -8.87
N ALA A 40 1.97 0.63 -8.42
CA ALA A 40 0.74 -0.07 -8.79
C ALA A 40 -0.50 0.73 -8.39
N ARG A 41 -0.57 1.25 -7.16
CA ARG A 41 -1.70 2.06 -6.65
C ARG A 41 -1.93 3.33 -7.47
N VAL A 42 -0.85 3.99 -7.89
CA VAL A 42 -0.93 5.17 -8.76
C VAL A 42 -1.48 4.82 -10.13
N GLN A 43 -1.00 3.72 -10.73
CA GLN A 43 -1.49 3.29 -12.05
C GLN A 43 -2.95 2.84 -12.02
N TYR A 44 -3.38 2.11 -10.98
CA TYR A 44 -4.78 1.76 -10.79
C TYR A 44 -5.68 3.00 -10.70
N ARG A 45 -5.23 4.08 -10.05
CA ARG A 45 -5.99 5.35 -9.99
C ARG A 45 -6.10 6.06 -11.32
N ARG A 46 -5.06 5.98 -12.15
CA ARG A 46 -5.11 6.54 -13.51
C ARG A 46 -6.15 5.82 -14.34
N GLY A 47 -6.16 4.49 -14.33
CA GLY A 47 -7.21 3.71 -15.01
C GLY A 47 -8.62 4.01 -14.50
N ILE A 48 -8.80 4.20 -13.18
CA ILE A 48 -10.11 4.59 -12.64
C ILE A 48 -10.50 6.02 -13.06
N ARG A 49 -9.55 6.94 -13.17
CA ARG A 49 -9.82 8.29 -13.67
C ARG A 49 -10.18 8.30 -15.15
N GLU A 50 -9.59 7.43 -15.95
CA GLU A 50 -9.95 7.24 -17.37
C GLU A 50 -11.41 6.81 -17.51
N MET A 51 -11.99 6.09 -16.53
CA MET A 51 -13.43 5.79 -16.54
C MET A 51 -14.32 7.05 -16.47
N LEU A 52 -13.81 8.20 -16.00
CA LEU A 52 -14.58 9.45 -16.01
C LEU A 52 -14.84 9.96 -17.44
N GLU A 53 -14.06 9.51 -18.42
CA GLU A 53 -14.23 9.84 -19.84
C GLU A 53 -15.31 9.00 -20.52
N LEU A 54 -15.75 7.91 -19.87
CA LEU A 54 -16.85 7.08 -20.37
C LEU A 54 -18.19 7.79 -20.17
N ASP A 55 -19.11 7.62 -21.11
CA ASP A 55 -20.51 8.05 -21.01
C ASP A 55 -21.26 7.36 -19.86
N ASP A 56 -22.34 7.99 -19.39
CA ASP A 56 -23.13 7.48 -18.27
C ASP A 56 -23.75 6.11 -18.51
N HIS A 57 -24.15 5.82 -19.75
CA HIS A 57 -24.71 4.52 -20.09
C HIS A 57 -23.66 3.40 -19.94
N MET A 58 -22.43 3.62 -20.40
CA MET A 58 -21.33 2.66 -20.24
C MET A 58 -20.97 2.44 -18.77
N LEU A 59 -20.96 3.51 -17.97
CA LEU A 59 -20.77 3.40 -16.52
C LEU A 59 -21.90 2.59 -15.86
N CYS A 60 -23.14 2.86 -16.27
CA CYS A 60 -24.32 2.16 -15.78
C CYS A 60 -24.28 0.66 -16.11
N ASP A 61 -23.80 0.28 -17.30
CA ASP A 61 -23.62 -1.12 -17.70
C ASP A 61 -22.60 -1.85 -16.81
N MET A 62 -21.64 -1.13 -16.24
CA MET A 62 -20.70 -1.65 -15.24
C MET A 62 -21.25 -1.59 -13.80
N GLY A 63 -22.48 -1.13 -13.62
CA GLY A 63 -23.16 -1.02 -12.33
C GLY A 63 -22.66 0.13 -11.44
N VAL A 64 -22.02 1.14 -12.02
CA VAL A 64 -21.48 2.30 -11.28
C VAL A 64 -21.98 3.61 -11.89
N THR A 65 -21.98 4.68 -11.11
CA THR A 65 -22.26 6.03 -11.62
C THR A 65 -21.00 6.85 -11.73
N ARG A 66 -21.04 7.97 -12.49
CA ARG A 66 -19.90 8.90 -12.54
C ARG A 66 -19.54 9.46 -11.16
N GLY A 67 -20.54 9.64 -10.29
CA GLY A 67 -20.31 10.04 -8.89
C GLY A 67 -19.53 9.00 -8.08
N ASP A 68 -19.77 7.71 -8.32
CA ASP A 68 -19.07 6.61 -7.65
C ASP A 68 -17.61 6.52 -8.10
N VAL A 69 -17.38 6.63 -9.41
CA VAL A 69 -16.03 6.71 -9.99
C VAL A 69 -15.27 7.91 -9.46
N LEU A 70 -15.91 9.08 -9.41
CA LEU A 70 -15.30 10.30 -8.85
C LEU A 70 -14.95 10.12 -7.36
N ARG A 71 -15.85 9.54 -6.56
CA ARG A 71 -15.60 9.24 -5.15
C ARG A 71 -14.40 8.31 -4.99
N ALA A 72 -14.39 7.18 -5.70
CA ALA A 72 -13.31 6.20 -5.60
C ALA A 72 -11.96 6.76 -6.05
N SER A 73 -11.94 7.57 -7.11
CA SER A 73 -10.71 8.20 -7.62
C SER A 73 -10.07 9.20 -6.65
N ASN A 74 -10.86 9.73 -5.70
CA ASN A 74 -10.42 10.73 -4.72
C ASN A 74 -10.06 10.13 -3.34
N LEU A 75 -10.14 8.81 -3.17
CA LEU A 75 -9.73 8.17 -1.92
C LEU A 75 -8.25 8.42 -1.59
N PRO A 76 -7.78 8.24 -0.34
CA PRO A 76 -6.36 8.27 0.01
C PRO A 76 -5.55 7.12 -0.62
N LEU A 77 -4.27 7.31 -0.99
CA LEU A 77 -3.43 6.28 -1.68
C LEU A 77 -3.30 4.96 -0.91
N HIS A 78 -3.45 4.99 0.41
CA HIS A 78 -3.44 3.80 1.23
C HIS A 78 -4.72 2.95 1.08
N GLU A 79 -5.81 3.54 0.59
CA GLU A 79 -7.08 2.87 0.27
C GLU A 79 -7.14 2.45 -1.20
N SER A 80 -7.71 1.26 -1.44
CA SER A 80 -7.89 0.71 -2.77
C SER A 80 -9.14 1.28 -3.43
N ALA A 81 -8.95 2.21 -4.38
CA ALA A 81 -10.02 2.76 -5.19
C ALA A 81 -10.80 1.68 -5.97
N GLY A 82 -10.12 0.60 -6.39
CA GLY A 82 -10.75 -0.51 -7.10
C GLY A 82 -11.65 -1.36 -6.21
N GLU A 83 -11.26 -1.60 -4.95
CA GLU A 83 -12.13 -2.32 -3.99
C GLU A 83 -13.37 -1.51 -3.65
N GLU A 84 -13.23 -0.19 -3.49
CA GLU A 84 -14.37 0.70 -3.25
C GLU A 84 -15.36 0.66 -4.41
N LEU A 85 -14.90 0.77 -5.66
CA LEU A 85 -15.77 0.64 -6.82
C LEU A 85 -16.48 -0.72 -6.87
N ARG A 86 -15.76 -1.80 -6.57
CA ARG A 86 -16.32 -3.15 -6.53
C ARG A 86 -17.36 -3.30 -5.42
N ARG A 87 -17.16 -2.62 -4.29
CA ARG A 87 -18.12 -2.58 -3.18
C ARG A 87 -19.39 -1.82 -3.56
N ILE A 88 -19.24 -0.67 -4.21
CA ILE A 88 -20.37 0.15 -4.69
C ILE A 88 -21.18 -0.59 -5.76
N SER A 89 -20.51 -1.13 -6.79
CA SER A 89 -21.14 -1.92 -7.86
C SER A 89 -21.97 -3.09 -7.30
N ARG A 90 -21.40 -3.85 -6.34
CA ARG A 90 -22.16 -4.92 -5.65
C ARG A 90 -23.36 -4.41 -4.86
N SER A 91 -23.26 -3.22 -4.28
CA SER A 91 -24.37 -2.62 -3.53
C SER A 91 -25.51 -2.17 -4.46
N HIS A 92 -25.20 -1.78 -5.70
CA HIS A 92 -26.19 -1.41 -6.71
C HIS A 92 -26.90 -2.63 -7.30
N MET A 93 -26.20 -3.75 -7.51
CA MET A 93 -26.83 -4.99 -8.01
C MET A 93 -27.85 -5.61 -7.05
N LEU A 94 -27.79 -5.29 -5.75
CA LEU A 94 -28.66 -5.86 -4.71
C LEU A 94 -29.91 -5.00 -4.43
N ARG A 95 -30.11 -3.90 -5.15
CA ARG A 95 -31.28 -3.02 -5.03
C ARG A 95 -32.23 -3.22 -6.20
#